data_AF-A0A0S8KRC9-F1
#
_entry.id   AF-A0A0S8KRC9-F1
#
_cell.length_a   1.000
_cell.length_b   1.000
_cell.length_c   1.000
_cell.angle_alpha   90.00
_cell.angle_beta   90.00
_cell.angle_gamma   90.00
#
_symmetry.space_group_name_H-M   'P 1'
#
loop_
_entity.id
_entity.type
_entity.pdbx_description
1 polymer ?
#
loop_
_entity_poly.entity_id
_entity_poly.type
_entity_poly.pdbx_seq_one_letter_code
_entity_poly.pdbx_strand_id
1 'polypeptide(L)'
;MLLHKGKIGLLFAAVVLFCLGATVQVDALTIAQDGEARAVIIIAPDSSEPEKHAAAELAEFLKQITGGKFEILHKDAPGQSRILVGLKAANLTAVDFYTDGLGSDGIIIRTLGKDLVLVGGEPRGTLYAVYTFLEDHVGCRWWSSKVSTIPKKPTLKVGELNIRHVPPLEYRESFWFDAFDGDWAVRNKSNGNSERLDAKRGGKHSYQGFVHTFFPLIPPAKYFKDHPEWFSEIDGKRKHERAQLCLTNEEVRKELVKNLKARLRSNPAATIASVSQNDWHGYCQCNKCAAIDKEEGSPSGSLLHFVNAVAADIEEEFPNVAISTLAYQYTRKPPKKVKPRHNVIVRLCSIECSFSKPLADERNQKFRDDIVGWSKVCNRLYIWDYTTNFRHYVMPHPNLRVLGPNVKFFVDHNVKGIFEQGAYQSYGSEMAELRAWVLAKLLWDPKLDGRKLVDEFIEGYYGSAGPHIKTYLNVTHDAVEASGEWLGCFSQHTAKFLSLDTLCKGWEHLKAAEEAVKDNPALHFRVQVAQLPVMYVFMMRWDEMREKAKETSVDWPVPDTIKETYERFLEIAKRKNMTHLREGSRGFGVLDEAVERAKK
;
A
#
# COMPACT_ATOMS: atom_id res chain seq x y z
N MET A 1 41.31 -75.49 -27.62
CA MET A 1 42.14 -75.50 -26.40
C MET A 1 41.73 -74.32 -25.53
N LEU A 2 41.28 -74.61 -24.30
CA LEU A 2 41.20 -73.77 -23.08
C LEU A 2 40.58 -72.35 -23.15
N LEU A 3 39.78 -71.86 -22.22
CA LEU A 3 38.98 -72.35 -21.08
C LEU A 3 38.15 -71.13 -20.62
N HIS A 4 37.04 -71.40 -19.94
CA HIS A 4 36.47 -70.66 -18.78
C HIS A 4 35.27 -69.70 -18.90
N LYS A 5 34.25 -70.13 -18.11
CA LYS A 5 33.32 -69.39 -17.23
C LYS A 5 32.26 -68.53 -17.95
N GLY A 6 30.95 -68.79 -17.88
CA GLY A 6 30.13 -69.34 -16.80
C GLY A 6 29.03 -68.31 -16.52
N LYS A 7 27.77 -68.59 -16.88
CA LYS A 7 26.61 -67.76 -16.49
C LYS A 7 25.50 -68.68 -15.95
N ILE A 8 25.20 -68.46 -14.67
CA ILE A 8 24.08 -69.05 -13.93
C ILE A 8 22.81 -68.31 -14.35
N GLY A 9 21.80 -69.03 -14.83
CA GLY A 9 20.44 -68.53 -14.99
C GLY A 9 19.58 -68.99 -13.81
N LEU A 10 19.08 -68.06 -13.01
CA LEU A 10 18.00 -68.30 -12.04
C LEU A 10 16.75 -67.58 -12.55
N LEU A 11 15.69 -68.33 -12.84
CA LEU A 11 14.33 -67.80 -12.97
C LEU A 11 13.82 -67.41 -11.58
N PHE A 12 13.48 -66.14 -11.38
CA PHE A 12 12.68 -65.68 -10.25
C PHE A 12 11.27 -65.34 -10.75
N ALA A 13 10.27 -66.05 -10.21
CA ALA A 13 8.87 -65.74 -10.42
C ALA A 13 8.51 -64.42 -9.70
N ALA A 14 7.89 -63.50 -10.44
CA ALA A 14 7.45 -62.22 -9.93
C ALA A 14 6.16 -62.38 -9.10
N VAL A 15 6.25 -62.14 -7.79
CA VAL A 15 5.09 -61.89 -6.92
C VAL A 15 4.81 -60.39 -6.99
N VAL A 16 3.72 -60.00 -7.65
CA VAL A 16 3.21 -58.62 -7.62
C VAL A 16 2.42 -58.44 -6.33
N LEU A 17 3.03 -57.80 -5.32
CA LEU A 17 2.32 -57.32 -4.14
C LEU A 17 1.53 -56.07 -4.52
N PHE A 18 0.20 -56.19 -4.61
CA PHE A 18 -0.71 -55.05 -4.63
C PHE A 18 -0.78 -54.45 -3.23
N CYS A 19 0.08 -53.47 -2.95
CA CYS A 19 -0.12 -52.59 -1.79
C CYS A 19 -1.28 -51.65 -2.10
N LEU A 20 -2.49 -52.03 -1.68
CA LEU A 20 -3.61 -51.11 -1.49
C LEU A 20 -3.20 -50.11 -0.41
N GLY A 21 -2.60 -49.00 -0.82
CA GLY A 21 -2.45 -47.83 0.02
C GLY A 21 -3.85 -47.31 0.33
N ALA A 22 -4.33 -47.52 1.55
CA ALA A 22 -5.49 -46.81 2.06
C ALA A 22 -5.14 -45.33 2.06
N THR A 23 -5.63 -44.59 1.07
CA THR A 23 -5.67 -43.13 1.12
C THR A 23 -6.58 -42.77 2.29
N VAL A 24 -6.00 -42.35 3.41
CA VAL A 24 -6.75 -41.73 4.51
C VAL A 24 -7.35 -40.45 3.92
N GLN A 25 -8.60 -40.55 3.49
CA GLN A 25 -9.37 -39.40 3.04
C GLN A 25 -9.75 -38.64 4.31
N VAL A 26 -8.96 -37.62 4.63
CA VAL A 26 -9.27 -36.71 5.74
C VAL A 26 -10.53 -35.96 5.34
N ASP A 27 -11.63 -36.21 6.04
CA ASP A 27 -12.91 -35.55 5.77
C ASP A 27 -12.76 -34.04 5.98
N ALA A 28 -13.16 -33.27 4.97
CA ALA A 28 -13.15 -31.81 5.04
C ALA A 28 -14.06 -31.31 6.18
N LEU A 29 -13.57 -30.32 6.94
CA LEU A 29 -14.33 -29.69 8.01
C LEU A 29 -15.58 -29.02 7.45
N THR A 30 -16.76 -29.45 7.89
CA THR A 30 -18.02 -28.84 7.47
C THR A 30 -18.35 -27.66 8.38
N ILE A 31 -18.31 -26.45 7.81
CA ILE A 31 -18.63 -25.18 8.50
C ILE A 31 -20.12 -24.87 8.37
N ALA A 32 -20.69 -25.09 7.18
CA ALA A 32 -22.12 -24.97 6.92
C ALA A 32 -22.58 -26.04 5.91
N GLN A 33 -23.84 -26.41 5.99
CA GLN A 33 -24.47 -27.37 5.09
C GLN A 33 -25.92 -26.92 4.83
N ASP A 34 -26.27 -26.77 3.56
CA ASP A 34 -27.61 -26.43 3.08
C ASP A 34 -28.22 -25.18 3.73
N GLY A 35 -27.37 -24.18 3.98
CA GLY A 35 -27.79 -22.90 4.56
C GLY A 35 -27.85 -22.88 6.09
N GLU A 36 -27.47 -23.97 6.75
CA GLU A 36 -27.40 -24.07 8.20
C GLU A 36 -25.95 -24.09 8.70
N ALA A 37 -25.69 -23.38 9.79
CA ALA A 37 -24.39 -23.44 10.47
C ALA A 37 -24.19 -24.84 11.07
N ARG A 38 -23.03 -25.45 10.80
CA ARG A 38 -22.60 -26.73 11.39
C ARG A 38 -21.43 -26.56 12.35
N ALA A 39 -20.83 -25.37 12.38
CA ALA A 39 -19.79 -24.98 13.30
C ALA A 39 -20.23 -23.82 14.19
N VAL A 40 -19.65 -23.77 15.39
CA VAL A 40 -19.76 -22.63 16.32
C VAL A 40 -18.44 -21.86 16.35
N ILE A 41 -18.50 -20.55 16.60
CA ILE A 41 -17.31 -19.72 16.78
C ILE A 41 -17.00 -19.64 18.27
N ILE A 42 -15.76 -19.93 18.66
CA ILE A 42 -15.33 -19.89 20.05
C ILE A 42 -14.28 -18.80 20.22
N ILE A 43 -14.49 -17.95 21.23
CA ILE A 43 -13.50 -16.98 21.73
C ILE A 43 -13.35 -17.16 23.24
N ALA A 44 -12.20 -16.79 23.81
CA ALA A 44 -12.03 -16.81 25.26
C ALA A 44 -12.91 -15.72 25.95
N PRO A 45 -13.39 -15.94 27.20
CA PRO A 45 -14.17 -14.94 27.93
C PRO A 45 -13.49 -13.57 28.05
N ASP A 46 -12.17 -13.57 28.20
CA ASP A 46 -11.30 -12.40 28.37
C ASP A 46 -10.58 -11.98 27.09
N SER A 47 -11.13 -12.35 25.91
CA SER A 47 -10.59 -11.96 24.61
C SER A 47 -10.50 -10.44 24.45
N SER A 48 -9.47 -9.99 23.74
CA SER A 48 -9.25 -8.57 23.45
C SER A 48 -10.35 -7.98 22.55
N GLU A 49 -10.46 -6.64 22.48
CA GLU A 49 -11.42 -6.00 21.57
C GLU A 49 -11.21 -6.39 20.08
N PRO A 50 -9.96 -6.44 19.55
CA PRO A 50 -9.70 -6.96 18.22
C PRO A 50 -10.20 -8.38 17.98
N GLU A 51 -10.00 -9.30 18.93
CA GLU A 51 -10.45 -10.70 18.78
C GLU A 51 -11.98 -10.82 18.80
N LYS A 52 -12.65 -10.06 19.69
CA LYS A 52 -14.12 -9.97 19.72
C LYS A 52 -14.66 -9.42 18.39
N HIS A 53 -14.02 -8.38 17.85
CA HIS A 53 -14.38 -7.82 16.56
C HIS A 53 -14.15 -8.82 15.41
N ALA A 54 -13.03 -9.54 15.43
CA ALA A 54 -12.71 -10.58 14.44
C ALA A 54 -13.76 -11.69 14.42
N ALA A 55 -14.18 -12.19 15.59
CA ALA A 55 -15.24 -13.20 15.70
C ALA A 55 -16.59 -12.69 15.20
N ALA A 56 -16.94 -11.43 15.49
CA ALA A 56 -18.17 -10.80 15.01
C ALA A 56 -18.18 -10.63 13.48
N GLU A 57 -17.08 -10.15 12.89
CA GLU A 57 -16.93 -10.03 11.43
C GLU A 57 -17.00 -11.41 10.77
N LEU A 58 -16.33 -12.42 11.34
CA LEU A 58 -16.40 -13.79 10.85
C LEU A 58 -17.83 -14.33 10.84
N ALA A 59 -18.57 -14.18 11.94
CA ALA A 59 -19.96 -14.62 12.04
C ALA A 59 -20.85 -13.95 11.00
N GLU A 60 -20.70 -12.63 10.82
CA GLU A 60 -21.50 -11.85 9.88
C GLU A 60 -21.19 -12.23 8.42
N PHE A 61 -19.91 -12.37 8.06
CA PHE A 61 -19.56 -12.80 6.71
C PHE A 61 -19.98 -14.24 6.44
N LEU A 62 -19.78 -15.18 7.37
CA LEU A 62 -20.24 -16.55 7.20
C LEU A 62 -21.76 -16.63 7.03
N LYS A 63 -22.53 -15.78 7.74
CA LYS A 63 -23.97 -15.65 7.53
C LYS A 63 -24.30 -15.13 6.13
N GLN A 64 -23.62 -14.08 5.66
CA GLN A 64 -23.83 -13.58 4.30
C GLN A 64 -23.46 -14.62 3.23
N ILE A 65 -22.45 -15.43 3.49
CA ILE A 65 -21.92 -16.43 2.55
C ILE A 65 -22.84 -17.65 2.49
N THR A 66 -23.24 -18.17 3.65
CA THR A 66 -23.92 -19.46 3.75
C THR A 66 -25.43 -19.31 3.95
N GLY A 67 -25.90 -18.21 4.53
CA GLY A 67 -27.27 -18.06 5.03
C GLY A 67 -27.46 -18.51 6.48
N GLY A 68 -26.52 -19.29 7.02
CA GLY A 68 -26.58 -19.84 8.37
C GLY A 68 -26.26 -18.82 9.46
N LYS A 69 -26.91 -18.96 10.62
CA LYS A 69 -26.59 -18.15 11.81
C LYS A 69 -25.49 -18.85 12.62
N PHE A 70 -24.34 -18.21 12.75
CA PHE A 70 -23.22 -18.72 13.54
C PHE A 70 -23.26 -18.15 14.95
N GLU A 71 -23.27 -19.02 15.95
CA GLU A 71 -23.21 -18.62 17.35
C GLU A 71 -21.76 -18.37 17.78
N ILE A 72 -21.56 -17.30 18.57
CA ILE A 72 -20.29 -17.02 19.22
C ILE A 72 -20.42 -17.45 20.69
N LEU A 73 -19.60 -18.41 21.10
CA LEU A 73 -19.59 -18.96 22.45
C LEU A 73 -18.28 -18.62 23.17
N HIS A 74 -18.35 -18.58 24.50
CA HIS A 74 -17.22 -18.28 25.39
C HIS A 74 -16.69 -19.50 26.15
N LYS A 75 -17.22 -20.68 25.84
CA LYS A 75 -16.87 -21.95 26.46
C LYS A 75 -16.81 -23.01 25.38
N ASP A 76 -16.13 -24.11 25.68
CA ASP A 76 -16.02 -25.23 24.76
C ASP A 76 -17.40 -25.80 24.36
N ALA A 77 -17.46 -26.37 23.17
CA ALA A 77 -18.61 -27.07 22.60
C ALA A 77 -18.17 -28.45 22.07
N PRO A 78 -17.91 -29.43 22.96
CA PRO A 78 -17.41 -30.74 22.58
C PRO A 78 -18.33 -31.45 21.59
N GLY A 79 -17.75 -32.12 20.59
CA GLY A 79 -18.47 -32.92 19.60
C GLY A 79 -19.01 -32.14 18.39
N GLN A 80 -19.07 -30.81 18.46
CA GLN A 80 -19.41 -29.93 17.33
C GLN A 80 -18.15 -29.53 16.54
N SER A 81 -18.34 -29.05 15.30
CA SER A 81 -17.28 -28.33 14.60
C SER A 81 -17.05 -26.98 15.27
N ARG A 82 -15.79 -26.58 15.48
CA ARG A 82 -15.45 -25.32 16.16
C ARG A 82 -14.59 -24.44 15.26
N ILE A 83 -14.82 -23.14 15.30
CA ILE A 83 -13.91 -22.13 14.76
C ILE A 83 -13.32 -21.35 15.93
N LEU A 84 -12.07 -21.63 16.27
CA LEU A 84 -11.38 -21.06 17.42
C LEU A 84 -10.68 -19.76 16.98
N VAL A 85 -11.12 -18.62 17.51
CA VAL A 85 -10.61 -17.30 17.15
C VAL A 85 -9.83 -16.73 18.33
N GLY A 86 -8.53 -16.51 18.13
CA GLY A 86 -7.62 -16.00 19.16
C GLY A 86 -6.84 -17.10 19.89
N LEU A 87 -5.66 -16.73 20.42
CA LEU A 87 -4.70 -17.68 20.98
C LEU A 87 -5.27 -18.49 22.14
N LYS A 88 -5.98 -17.83 23.07
CA LYS A 88 -6.58 -18.49 24.23
C LYS A 88 -7.67 -19.50 23.84
N ALA A 89 -8.44 -19.21 22.79
CA ALA A 89 -9.44 -20.16 22.28
C ALA A 89 -8.77 -21.37 21.61
N ALA A 90 -7.64 -21.16 20.91
CA ALA A 90 -6.88 -22.23 20.26
C ALA A 90 -6.31 -23.27 21.26
N ASN A 91 -6.07 -22.87 22.51
CA ASN A 91 -5.63 -23.78 23.58
C ASN A 91 -6.71 -24.78 24.03
N LEU A 92 -7.94 -24.71 23.47
CA LEU A 92 -8.95 -25.75 23.61
C LEU A 92 -8.73 -26.95 22.67
N THR A 93 -7.72 -26.88 21.80
CA THR A 93 -7.30 -28.03 21.00
C THR A 93 -6.33 -28.91 21.77
N ALA A 94 -6.05 -30.11 21.25
CA ALA A 94 -5.03 -31.00 21.81
C ALA A 94 -3.59 -30.60 21.44
N VAL A 95 -3.41 -29.51 20.69
CA VAL A 95 -2.12 -29.03 20.18
C VAL A 95 -1.87 -27.64 20.74
N ASP A 96 -0.68 -27.42 21.30
CA ASP A 96 -0.30 -26.10 21.78
C ASP A 96 -0.04 -25.13 20.61
N PHE A 97 -0.55 -23.91 20.74
CA PHE A 97 -0.31 -22.82 19.80
C PHE A 97 0.57 -21.75 20.45
N TYR A 98 1.50 -21.22 19.67
CA TYR A 98 2.41 -20.16 20.10
C TYR A 98 2.45 -19.04 19.06
N THR A 99 2.45 -17.80 19.54
CA THR A 99 2.53 -16.59 18.71
C THR A 99 3.94 -16.02 18.60
N ASP A 100 4.95 -16.72 19.16
CA ASP A 100 6.35 -16.33 19.08
C ASP A 100 6.78 -16.08 17.63
N GLY A 101 7.42 -14.93 17.40
CA GLY A 101 7.89 -14.53 16.07
C GLY A 101 6.79 -14.10 15.08
N LEU A 102 5.52 -13.97 15.49
CA LEU A 102 4.47 -13.40 14.63
C LEU A 102 4.47 -11.87 14.60
N GLY A 103 5.13 -11.21 15.55
CA GLY A 103 5.01 -9.76 15.71
C GLY A 103 3.55 -9.35 15.96
N SER A 104 3.13 -8.18 15.50
CA SER A 104 1.76 -7.70 15.70
C SER A 104 0.74 -8.15 14.66
N ASP A 105 1.22 -8.64 13.52
CA ASP A 105 0.41 -8.82 12.31
C ASP A 105 0.49 -10.24 11.75
N GLY A 106 1.44 -11.07 12.21
CA GLY A 106 1.59 -12.44 11.74
C GLY A 106 0.41 -13.32 12.14
N ILE A 107 0.14 -14.34 11.32
CA ILE A 107 -1.05 -15.18 11.39
C ILE A 107 -0.72 -16.67 11.38
N ILE A 108 -1.62 -17.45 11.95
CA ILE A 108 -1.68 -18.90 11.89
C ILE A 108 -3.12 -19.29 11.54
N ILE A 109 -3.29 -20.10 10.50
CA ILE A 109 -4.58 -20.69 10.12
C ILE A 109 -4.38 -22.21 10.00
N ARG A 110 -5.09 -22.99 10.82
CA ARG A 110 -4.95 -24.45 10.83
C ARG A 110 -6.29 -25.16 10.95
N THR A 111 -6.42 -26.30 10.28
CA THR A 111 -7.49 -27.26 10.56
C THR A 111 -6.94 -28.42 11.39
N LEU A 112 -7.60 -28.75 12.49
CA LEU A 112 -7.24 -29.86 13.38
C LEU A 112 -8.49 -30.70 13.66
N GLY A 113 -8.70 -31.77 12.89
CA GLY A 113 -9.91 -32.58 12.98
C GLY A 113 -11.18 -31.76 12.75
N LYS A 114 -11.96 -31.53 13.80
CA LYS A 114 -13.20 -30.73 13.75
C LYS A 114 -13.01 -29.23 14.03
N ASP A 115 -11.76 -28.78 14.17
CA ASP A 115 -11.44 -27.40 14.53
C ASP A 115 -10.83 -26.64 13.36
N LEU A 116 -11.29 -25.42 13.14
CA LEU A 116 -10.57 -24.38 12.39
C LEU A 116 -9.99 -23.37 13.39
N VAL A 117 -8.68 -23.21 13.40
CA VAL A 117 -7.95 -22.32 14.29
C VAL A 117 -7.51 -21.08 13.52
N LEU A 118 -7.89 -19.90 14.01
CA LEU A 118 -7.57 -18.59 13.45
C LEU A 118 -6.90 -17.74 14.54
N VAL A 119 -5.57 -17.66 14.50
CA VAL A 119 -4.75 -17.03 15.54
C VAL A 119 -3.78 -16.06 14.89
N GLY A 120 -3.39 -15.01 15.59
CA GLY A 120 -2.24 -14.21 15.18
C GLY A 120 -1.62 -13.46 16.34
N GLY A 121 -0.55 -12.73 16.02
CA GLY A 121 0.09 -11.84 16.98
C GLY A 121 -0.75 -10.61 17.33
N GLU A 122 -0.52 -10.01 18.48
CA GLU A 122 -1.34 -8.89 18.96
C GLU A 122 -0.80 -7.52 18.52
N PRO A 123 -1.67 -6.55 18.18
CA PRO A 123 -3.14 -6.61 18.31
C PRO A 123 -3.91 -7.00 17.03
N ARG A 124 -3.27 -7.16 15.87
CA ARG A 124 -3.99 -7.27 14.57
C ARG A 124 -4.00 -8.67 13.95
N GLY A 125 -3.05 -9.53 14.28
CA GLY A 125 -2.87 -10.82 13.65
C GLY A 125 -4.14 -11.69 13.63
N THR A 126 -4.91 -11.76 14.72
CA THR A 126 -6.17 -12.54 14.72
C THR A 126 -7.21 -12.00 13.74
N LEU A 127 -7.36 -10.67 13.61
CA LEU A 127 -8.21 -10.04 12.58
C LEU A 127 -7.73 -10.45 11.19
N TYR A 128 -6.42 -10.37 10.95
CA TYR A 128 -5.84 -10.73 9.66
C TYR A 128 -5.97 -12.22 9.34
N ALA A 129 -5.90 -13.11 10.33
CA ALA A 129 -6.15 -14.54 10.14
C ALA A 129 -7.59 -14.80 9.68
N VAL A 130 -8.57 -14.13 10.30
CA VAL A 130 -9.99 -14.17 9.88
C VAL A 130 -10.15 -13.64 8.46
N TYR A 131 -9.60 -12.47 8.14
CA TYR A 131 -9.74 -11.90 6.81
C TYR A 131 -9.00 -12.69 5.74
N THR A 132 -7.84 -13.27 6.03
CA THR A 132 -7.15 -14.21 5.13
C THR A 132 -7.96 -15.47 4.90
N PHE A 133 -8.59 -16.05 5.93
CA PHE A 133 -9.47 -17.20 5.73
C PHE A 133 -10.67 -16.86 4.83
N LEU A 134 -11.38 -15.77 5.12
CA LEU A 134 -12.51 -15.30 4.33
C LEU A 134 -12.10 -14.99 2.88
N GLU A 135 -10.93 -14.39 2.69
CA GLU A 135 -10.42 -14.00 1.38
C GLU A 135 -9.93 -15.20 0.56
N ASP A 136 -8.94 -15.93 1.07
CA ASP A 136 -8.17 -16.90 0.27
C ASP A 136 -8.84 -18.28 0.22
N HIS A 137 -9.64 -18.63 1.23
CA HIS A 137 -10.28 -19.95 1.32
C HIS A 137 -11.78 -19.91 1.10
N VAL A 138 -12.44 -18.78 1.39
CA VAL A 138 -13.88 -18.63 1.16
C VAL A 138 -14.20 -17.83 -0.11
N GLY A 139 -13.38 -16.85 -0.48
CA GLY A 139 -13.50 -16.08 -1.74
C GLY A 139 -14.10 -14.68 -1.57
N CYS A 140 -14.10 -14.11 -0.37
CA CYS A 140 -14.47 -12.71 -0.15
C CYS A 140 -13.45 -11.77 -0.80
N ARG A 141 -13.93 -10.64 -1.31
CA ARG A 141 -13.07 -9.55 -1.81
C ARG A 141 -13.63 -8.21 -1.39
N TRP A 142 -12.78 -7.33 -0.87
CA TRP A 142 -13.13 -5.96 -0.49
C TRP A 142 -12.41 -4.96 -1.40
N TRP A 143 -12.96 -4.77 -2.59
CA TRP A 143 -12.36 -3.99 -3.67
C TRP A 143 -12.19 -2.51 -3.33
N SER A 144 -13.16 -1.93 -2.62
CA SER A 144 -13.15 -0.53 -2.20
C SER A 144 -13.96 -0.37 -0.92
N SER A 145 -13.93 0.80 -0.28
CA SER A 145 -14.73 1.10 0.93
C SER A 145 -16.24 0.88 0.76
N LYS A 146 -16.73 0.79 -0.49
CA LYS A 146 -18.15 0.65 -0.84
C LYS A 146 -18.47 -0.58 -1.68
N VAL A 147 -17.45 -1.33 -2.09
CA VAL A 147 -17.62 -2.41 -3.08
C VAL A 147 -16.92 -3.66 -2.59
N SER A 148 -17.68 -4.75 -2.51
CA SER A 148 -17.18 -6.05 -2.09
C SER A 148 -17.88 -7.16 -2.87
N THR A 149 -17.19 -8.28 -3.07
CA THR A 149 -17.77 -9.52 -3.56
C THR A 149 -17.81 -10.51 -2.41
N ILE A 150 -19.02 -10.90 -2.00
CA ILE A 150 -19.24 -11.91 -0.97
C ILE A 150 -19.88 -13.13 -1.65
N PRO A 151 -19.18 -14.28 -1.73
CA PRO A 151 -19.68 -15.45 -2.45
C PRO A 151 -20.90 -16.05 -1.76
N LYS A 152 -21.78 -16.72 -2.50
CA LYS A 152 -22.90 -17.50 -1.96
C LYS A 152 -22.56 -18.98 -2.00
N LYS A 153 -22.37 -19.58 -0.82
CA LYS A 153 -21.99 -20.98 -0.62
C LYS A 153 -22.81 -21.57 0.55
N PRO A 154 -24.08 -21.99 0.33
CA PRO A 154 -24.92 -22.55 1.39
C PRO A 154 -24.30 -23.76 2.10
N THR A 155 -23.48 -24.52 1.36
CA THR A 155 -22.62 -25.57 1.90
C THR A 155 -21.17 -25.11 1.80
N LEU A 156 -20.50 -25.01 2.95
CA LEU A 156 -19.11 -24.58 3.07
C LEU A 156 -18.30 -25.67 3.79
N LYS A 157 -17.40 -26.29 3.05
CA LYS A 157 -16.43 -27.27 3.55
C LYS A 157 -15.03 -26.71 3.41
N VAL A 158 -14.20 -26.91 4.44
CA VAL A 158 -12.82 -26.44 4.50
C VAL A 158 -11.91 -27.67 4.53
N GLY A 159 -11.02 -27.76 3.55
CA GLY A 159 -10.02 -28.83 3.50
C GLY A 159 -8.90 -28.62 4.53
N GLU A 160 -7.83 -29.40 4.42
CA GLU A 160 -6.68 -29.26 5.30
C GLU A 160 -5.98 -27.91 5.10
N LEU A 161 -5.80 -27.15 6.19
CA LEU A 161 -5.04 -25.90 6.23
C LEU A 161 -3.91 -26.02 7.24
N ASN A 162 -2.72 -25.57 6.86
CA ASN A 162 -1.57 -25.39 7.76
C ASN A 162 -0.75 -24.18 7.31
N ILE A 163 -1.24 -22.99 7.63
CA ILE A 163 -0.67 -21.71 7.19
C ILE A 163 -0.06 -21.00 8.37
N ARG A 164 1.16 -20.49 8.16
CA ARG A 164 1.80 -19.50 9.01
C ARG A 164 2.38 -18.43 8.11
N HIS A 165 2.01 -17.17 8.34
CA HIS A 165 2.50 -16.04 7.55
C HIS A 165 2.91 -14.89 8.47
N VAL A 166 4.06 -14.30 8.20
CA VAL A 166 4.54 -13.09 8.87
C VAL A 166 4.84 -12.06 7.79
N PRO A 167 4.13 -10.92 7.75
CA PRO A 167 4.36 -9.92 6.71
C PRO A 167 5.78 -9.36 6.85
N PRO A 168 6.54 -9.21 5.74
CA PRO A 168 7.91 -8.70 5.79
C PRO A 168 7.98 -7.20 6.11
N LEU A 169 6.86 -6.50 5.96
CA LEU A 169 6.71 -5.07 6.21
C LEU A 169 5.97 -4.84 7.53
N GLU A 170 6.58 -4.11 8.46
CA GLU A 170 5.93 -3.70 9.72
C GLU A 170 4.95 -2.54 9.50
N TYR A 171 5.21 -1.69 8.50
CA TYR A 171 4.38 -0.53 8.13
C TYR A 171 3.92 -0.63 6.68
N ARG A 172 2.60 -0.59 6.45
CA ARG A 172 1.97 -0.76 5.15
C ARG A 172 0.89 0.29 4.98
N GLU A 173 1.17 1.30 4.17
CA GLU A 173 0.23 2.39 3.90
C GLU A 173 0.01 2.55 2.41
N SER A 174 -1.17 2.13 1.95
CA SER A 174 -1.70 2.50 0.64
C SER A 174 -2.39 3.86 0.77
N PHE A 175 -1.66 4.95 0.50
CA PHE A 175 -2.12 6.30 0.81
C PHE A 175 -3.03 6.89 -0.28
N TRP A 176 -4.18 6.24 -0.46
CA TRP A 176 -5.26 6.64 -1.37
C TRP A 176 -6.52 6.95 -0.56
N PHE A 177 -7.30 7.95 -0.97
CA PHE A 177 -8.41 8.45 -0.13
C PHE A 177 -9.43 7.38 0.30
N ASP A 178 -9.79 6.47 -0.61
CA ASP A 178 -10.71 5.35 -0.32
C ASP A 178 -10.12 4.34 0.69
N ALA A 179 -8.79 4.17 0.67
CA ALA A 179 -8.07 3.25 1.54
C ALA A 179 -8.01 3.69 3.01
N PHE A 180 -8.33 4.96 3.29
CA PHE A 180 -8.38 5.45 4.67
C PHE A 180 -9.59 4.95 5.46
N ASP A 181 -10.57 4.34 4.77
CA ASP A 181 -11.67 3.69 5.45
C ASP A 181 -11.19 2.56 6.37
N GLY A 182 -11.65 2.57 7.62
CA GLY A 182 -11.15 1.66 8.66
C GLY A 182 -11.50 0.21 8.37
N ASP A 183 -12.70 -0.07 7.87
CA ASP A 183 -13.12 -1.44 7.55
C ASP A 183 -12.37 -1.94 6.32
N TRP A 184 -12.27 -1.12 5.28
CA TRP A 184 -11.49 -1.48 4.10
C TRP A 184 -10.01 -1.74 4.45
N ALA A 185 -9.41 -0.86 5.25
CA ALA A 185 -8.00 -0.96 5.64
C ALA A 185 -7.70 -2.25 6.41
N VAL A 186 -8.49 -2.57 7.45
CA VAL A 186 -8.25 -3.77 8.27
C VAL A 186 -8.48 -5.06 7.47
N ARG A 187 -9.51 -5.09 6.61
CA ARG A 187 -9.82 -6.23 5.73
C ARG A 187 -8.73 -6.47 4.68
N ASN A 188 -8.05 -5.41 4.24
CA ASN A 188 -6.93 -5.47 3.30
C ASN A 188 -5.55 -5.40 3.96
N LYS A 189 -5.47 -5.58 5.29
CA LYS A 189 -4.23 -5.65 6.09
C LYS A 189 -3.33 -4.40 6.04
N SER A 190 -3.89 -3.22 5.77
CA SER A 190 -3.21 -1.94 5.92
C SER A 190 -3.14 -1.51 7.40
N ASN A 191 -2.07 -0.82 7.78
CA ASN A 191 -1.82 -0.42 9.18
C ASN A 191 -1.04 0.91 9.32
N GLY A 192 -1.04 1.72 8.26
CA GLY A 192 -0.32 2.99 8.17
C GLY A 192 -0.88 4.10 9.08
N ASN A 193 -0.33 5.29 8.92
CA ASN A 193 -0.65 6.42 9.79
C ASN A 193 -2.05 7.00 9.56
N SER A 194 -2.58 6.91 8.34
CA SER A 194 -3.73 7.73 7.93
C SER A 194 -5.04 6.96 7.88
N GLU A 195 -4.96 5.63 7.86
CA GLU A 195 -6.11 4.74 7.96
C GLU A 195 -6.89 4.99 9.25
N ARG A 196 -8.22 4.95 9.18
CA ARG A 196 -9.11 5.17 10.33
C ARG A 196 -9.28 3.88 11.16
N LEU A 197 -8.16 3.33 11.61
CA LEU A 197 -8.12 2.15 12.49
C LEU A 197 -8.21 2.58 13.95
N ASP A 198 -9.24 2.10 14.63
CA ASP A 198 -9.48 2.25 16.06
C ASP A 198 -9.02 1.01 16.84
N ALA A 199 -9.17 1.03 18.17
CA ALA A 199 -8.74 -0.06 19.05
C ALA A 199 -9.35 -1.42 18.66
N LYS A 200 -10.65 -1.46 18.34
CA LYS A 200 -11.33 -2.69 17.89
C LYS A 200 -10.80 -3.25 16.56
N ARG A 201 -10.18 -2.43 15.71
CA ARG A 201 -9.52 -2.86 14.46
C ARG A 201 -8.01 -3.08 14.66
N GLY A 202 -7.55 -3.16 15.91
CA GLY A 202 -6.16 -3.40 16.27
C GLY A 202 -5.23 -2.20 16.08
N GLY A 203 -5.77 -0.99 15.97
CA GLY A 203 -4.99 0.25 15.87
C GLY A 203 -4.03 0.29 14.67
N LYS A 204 -3.04 1.16 14.75
CA LYS A 204 -2.14 1.49 13.64
C LYS A 204 -0.80 2.05 14.12
N HIS A 205 0.14 2.23 13.19
CA HIS A 205 1.29 3.10 13.45
C HIS A 205 0.82 4.54 13.55
N SER A 206 1.23 5.27 14.58
CA SER A 206 0.85 6.67 14.76
C SER A 206 2.08 7.55 14.81
N TYR A 207 2.07 8.57 13.97
CA TYR A 207 3.15 9.54 13.86
C TYR A 207 2.92 10.76 14.75
N GLN A 208 3.89 11.08 15.60
CA GLN A 208 4.01 12.40 16.22
C GLN A 208 4.69 13.38 15.25
N GLY A 209 3.85 14.19 14.59
CA GLY A 209 4.26 15.00 13.44
C GLY A 209 4.57 14.12 12.21
N PHE A 210 4.60 14.67 11.01
CA PHE A 210 4.86 13.88 9.81
C PHE A 210 5.69 14.69 8.82
N VAL A 211 6.97 14.32 8.73
CA VAL A 211 8.04 14.99 7.96
C VAL A 211 8.20 16.50 8.17
N HIS A 212 9.28 17.08 7.66
CA HIS A 212 9.56 18.53 7.70
C HIS A 212 9.39 19.15 9.09
N THR A 213 9.85 18.45 10.13
CA THR A 213 9.56 18.78 11.53
C THR A 213 10.61 19.61 12.23
N PHE A 214 11.76 19.88 11.60
CA PHE A 214 12.79 20.75 12.16
C PHE A 214 12.24 22.10 12.62
N PHE A 215 11.57 22.86 11.75
CA PHE A 215 11.01 24.16 12.14
C PHE A 215 9.73 24.08 12.97
N PRO A 216 8.84 23.09 12.78
CA PRO A 216 7.79 22.84 13.77
C PRO A 216 8.35 22.60 15.18
N LEU A 217 9.46 21.89 15.35
CA LEU A 217 10.08 21.62 16.65
C LEU A 217 10.95 22.77 17.16
N ILE A 218 11.55 23.54 16.26
CA ILE A 218 12.39 24.72 16.54
C ILE A 218 11.91 25.89 15.65
N PRO A 219 10.81 26.58 16.02
CA PRO A 219 10.27 27.65 15.18
C PRO A 219 11.26 28.83 15.06
N PRO A 220 11.66 29.25 13.84
CA PRO A 220 12.56 30.38 13.65
C PRO A 220 12.05 31.68 14.27
N ALA A 221 10.73 31.92 14.17
CA ALA A 221 10.09 33.09 14.77
C ALA A 221 10.27 33.19 16.30
N LYS A 222 10.53 32.06 16.98
CA LYS A 222 10.79 32.01 18.41
C LYS A 222 12.28 32.07 18.73
N TYR A 223 13.11 31.34 17.98
CA TYR A 223 14.50 31.08 18.39
C TYR A 223 15.57 31.82 17.58
N PHE A 224 15.29 32.24 16.34
CA PHE A 224 16.35 32.74 15.44
C PHE A 224 16.99 34.05 15.91
N LYS A 225 16.21 34.96 16.51
CA LYS A 225 16.72 36.26 16.99
C LYS A 225 17.79 36.09 18.06
N ASP A 226 17.54 35.18 19.01
CA ASP A 226 18.40 34.99 20.18
C ASP A 226 19.45 33.89 19.96
N HIS A 227 19.16 32.97 19.03
CA HIS A 227 20.00 31.81 18.71
C HIS A 227 20.19 31.60 17.20
N PRO A 228 20.74 32.57 16.45
CA PRO A 228 20.96 32.41 15.01
C PRO A 228 21.89 31.22 14.68
N GLU A 229 22.79 30.84 15.59
CA GLU A 229 23.70 29.71 15.49
C GLU A 229 23.02 28.33 15.54
N TRP A 230 21.75 28.26 15.91
CA TRP A 230 20.93 27.04 15.85
C TRP A 230 20.47 26.72 14.43
N PHE A 231 20.57 27.69 13.52
CA PHE A 231 20.11 27.60 12.15
C PHE A 231 21.29 27.50 11.19
N SER A 232 20.98 27.14 9.94
CA SER A 232 22.00 26.90 8.92
C SER A 232 22.87 28.12 8.67
N GLU A 233 24.18 27.90 8.61
CA GLU A 233 25.11 28.81 7.97
C GLU A 233 25.13 28.51 6.48
N ILE A 234 24.83 29.49 5.64
CA ILE A 234 24.86 29.37 4.18
C ILE A 234 25.62 30.58 3.66
N ASP A 235 26.71 30.33 2.93
CA ASP A 235 27.62 31.37 2.42
C ASP A 235 28.11 32.31 3.55
N GLY A 236 28.47 31.73 4.69
CA GLY A 236 28.96 32.45 5.87
C GLY A 236 27.90 33.24 6.65
N LYS A 237 26.61 33.09 6.32
CA LYS A 237 25.51 33.81 6.99
C LYS A 237 24.52 32.84 7.63
N ARG A 238 24.15 33.09 8.88
CA ARG A 238 23.06 32.37 9.57
C ARG A 238 21.72 32.82 9.01
N LYS A 239 20.89 31.87 8.58
CA LYS A 239 19.58 32.13 7.95
C LYS A 239 18.59 31.02 8.28
N HIS A 240 17.29 31.34 8.21
CA HIS A 240 16.23 30.35 8.35
C HIS A 240 15.33 30.25 7.11
N GLU A 241 15.42 31.19 6.16
CA GLU A 241 14.64 31.16 4.93
C GLU A 241 15.17 30.08 3.98
N ARG A 242 14.31 29.13 3.60
CA ARG A 242 14.67 27.97 2.76
C ARG A 242 15.88 27.19 3.31
N ALA A 243 16.00 27.13 4.64
CA ALA A 243 17.16 26.61 5.34
C ALA A 243 16.82 25.55 6.40
N GLN A 244 17.84 24.92 6.96
CA GLN A 244 17.71 23.84 7.95
C GLN A 244 18.21 24.29 9.33
N LEU A 245 18.25 23.36 10.29
CA LEU A 245 18.96 23.54 11.57
C LEU A 245 20.47 23.27 11.41
N CYS A 246 21.27 23.83 12.32
CA CYS A 246 22.68 23.48 12.47
C CYS A 246 22.82 22.18 13.26
N LEU A 247 23.03 21.06 12.56
CA LEU A 247 22.98 19.71 13.14
C LEU A 247 24.17 19.32 14.02
N THR A 248 25.16 20.19 14.15
CA THR A 248 26.30 20.03 15.08
C THR A 248 26.23 20.97 16.29
N ASN A 249 25.11 21.65 16.49
CA ASN A 249 24.90 22.51 17.65
C ASN A 249 24.19 21.72 18.77
N GLU A 250 24.82 21.61 19.93
CA GLU A 250 24.28 20.84 21.05
C GLU A 250 23.07 21.51 21.73
N GLU A 251 23.00 22.84 21.72
CA GLU A 251 21.91 23.57 22.36
C GLU A 251 20.61 23.44 21.56
N VAL A 252 20.67 23.47 20.22
CA VAL A 252 19.48 23.19 19.40
C VAL A 252 19.01 21.75 19.55
N ARG A 253 19.92 20.78 19.73
CA ARG A 253 19.56 19.38 20.02
C ARG A 253 18.77 19.29 21.32
N LYS A 254 19.29 19.87 22.42
CA LYS A 254 18.65 19.86 23.73
C LYS A 254 17.25 20.48 23.69
N GLU A 255 17.12 21.66 23.07
CA GLU A 255 15.81 22.32 22.95
C GLU A 255 14.85 21.52 22.05
N LEU A 256 15.35 20.88 20.99
CA LEU A 256 14.54 20.03 20.11
C LEU A 256 14.02 18.80 20.87
N VAL A 257 14.88 18.13 21.63
CA VAL A 257 14.51 16.97 22.46
C VAL A 257 13.44 17.39 23.48
N LYS A 258 13.63 18.52 24.17
CA LYS A 258 12.64 19.07 25.10
C LYS A 258 11.28 19.29 24.42
N ASN A 259 11.25 19.95 23.26
CA ASN A 259 10.01 20.20 22.52
C ASN A 259 9.37 18.90 21.98
N LEU A 260 10.19 17.93 21.58
CA LEU A 260 9.74 16.62 21.12
C LEU A 260 9.12 15.80 22.27
N LYS A 261 9.78 15.72 23.43
CA LYS A 261 9.26 15.04 24.62
C LYS A 261 7.92 15.64 25.06
N ALA A 262 7.79 16.98 25.04
CA ALA A 262 6.53 17.64 25.35
C ALA A 262 5.40 17.19 24.39
N ARG A 263 5.69 17.06 23.08
CA ARG A 263 4.72 16.56 22.10
C ARG A 263 4.37 15.09 22.30
N LEU A 264 5.35 14.25 22.60
CA LEU A 264 5.13 12.82 22.85
C LEU A 264 4.28 12.57 24.10
N ARG A 265 4.49 13.33 25.18
CA ARG A 265 3.63 13.28 26.38
C ARG A 265 2.17 13.62 26.06
N SER A 266 1.94 14.51 25.09
CA SER A 266 0.59 14.86 24.62
C SER A 266 0.00 13.89 23.59
N ASN A 267 0.76 12.89 23.14
CA ASN A 267 0.32 11.89 22.17
C ASN A 267 0.84 10.49 22.55
N PRO A 268 0.23 9.85 23.57
CA PRO A 268 0.67 8.54 24.05
C PRO A 268 0.44 7.40 23.04
N ALA A 269 -0.32 7.64 21.97
CA ALA A 269 -0.55 6.66 20.91
C ALA A 269 0.60 6.61 19.88
N ALA A 270 1.51 7.59 19.89
CA ALA A 270 2.61 7.66 18.94
C ALA A 270 3.52 6.42 19.05
N THR A 271 3.75 5.77 17.92
CA THR A 271 4.77 4.70 17.77
C THR A 271 5.99 5.20 17.01
N ILE A 272 5.85 6.32 16.30
CA ILE A 272 6.90 6.95 15.52
C ILE A 272 6.85 8.46 15.74
N ALA A 273 8.00 9.12 15.84
CA ALA A 273 8.08 10.58 15.87
C ALA A 273 8.98 11.10 14.76
N SER A 274 8.54 12.12 14.04
CA SER A 274 9.33 12.67 12.94
C SER A 274 10.33 13.72 13.44
N VAL A 275 11.62 13.53 13.13
CA VAL A 275 12.71 14.50 13.30
C VAL A 275 13.44 14.57 11.97
N SER A 276 13.01 15.48 11.11
CA SER A 276 13.43 15.51 9.70
C SER A 276 13.61 16.90 9.15
N GLN A 277 14.50 16.99 8.16
CA GLN A 277 14.75 18.19 7.37
C GLN A 277 13.46 18.81 6.82
N ASN A 278 13.43 20.13 6.78
CA ASN A 278 12.42 20.89 6.05
C ASN A 278 12.54 20.63 4.53
N ASP A 279 11.50 20.94 3.76
CA ASP A 279 11.44 20.70 2.30
C ASP A 279 12.27 21.73 1.49
N TRP A 280 13.55 21.87 1.82
CA TRP A 280 14.48 22.83 1.20
C TRP A 280 15.92 22.30 1.13
N HIS A 281 16.72 22.85 0.22
CA HIS A 281 18.12 22.47 0.01
C HIS A 281 19.15 23.20 0.90
N GLY A 282 18.74 24.20 1.69
CA GLY A 282 19.67 25.04 2.47
C GLY A 282 20.18 24.39 3.76
N TYR A 283 20.92 23.28 3.66
CA TYR A 283 21.58 22.66 4.81
C TYR A 283 22.76 23.48 5.32
N CYS A 284 23.12 23.28 6.58
CA CYS A 284 24.17 24.05 7.25
C CYS A 284 25.56 23.73 6.70
N GLN A 285 26.29 24.76 6.27
CA GLN A 285 27.64 24.67 5.70
C GLN A 285 28.74 25.06 6.69
N CYS A 286 28.41 25.22 7.98
CA CYS A 286 29.41 25.61 8.98
C CYS A 286 30.54 24.56 9.06
N ASN A 287 31.72 24.98 9.51
CA ASN A 287 32.92 24.13 9.50
C ASN A 287 32.72 22.75 10.16
N LYS A 288 31.90 22.67 11.22
CA LYS A 288 31.60 21.40 11.91
C LYS A 288 30.72 20.47 11.07
N CYS A 289 29.60 20.96 10.54
CA CYS A 289 28.74 20.17 9.64
C CYS A 289 29.50 19.72 8.40
N ALA A 290 30.22 20.66 7.76
CA ALA A 290 30.99 20.40 6.55
C ALA A 290 32.09 19.35 6.77
N ALA A 291 32.74 19.33 7.93
CA ALA A 291 33.74 18.31 8.26
C ALA A 291 33.13 16.91 8.34
N ILE A 292 31.98 16.76 9.03
CA ILE A 292 31.26 15.49 9.12
C ILE A 292 30.81 15.04 7.73
N ASP A 293 30.17 15.92 6.97
CA ASP A 293 29.62 15.56 5.66
C ASP A 293 30.72 15.19 4.65
N LYS A 294 31.89 15.82 4.75
CA LYS A 294 33.09 15.45 3.96
C LYS A 294 33.60 14.06 4.33
N GLU A 295 33.69 13.75 5.61
CA GLU A 295 34.13 12.44 6.09
C GLU A 295 33.14 11.32 5.69
N GLU A 296 31.86 11.60 5.83
CA GLU A 296 30.77 10.67 5.51
C GLU A 296 30.49 10.60 4.00
N GLY A 297 30.92 11.60 3.23
CA GLY A 297 30.71 11.70 1.79
C GLY A 297 29.26 12.03 1.37
N SER A 298 28.44 12.53 2.30
CA SER A 298 27.05 12.91 2.10
C SER A 298 26.55 13.79 3.28
N PRO A 299 25.68 14.79 3.02
CA PRO A 299 24.95 15.52 4.07
C PRO A 299 24.05 14.65 4.97
N SER A 300 23.74 13.41 4.56
CA SER A 300 23.09 12.44 5.44
C SER A 300 23.93 12.11 6.67
N GLY A 301 25.25 12.37 6.63
CA GLY A 301 26.18 12.20 7.73
C GLY A 301 25.79 13.04 8.94
N SER A 302 25.84 14.38 8.79
CA SER A 302 25.43 15.29 9.86
C SER A 302 23.99 15.04 10.32
N LEU A 303 23.08 14.71 9.40
CA LEU A 303 21.70 14.33 9.74
C LEU A 303 21.64 13.13 10.67
N LEU A 304 22.32 12.03 10.33
CA LEU A 304 22.24 10.81 11.13
C LEU A 304 22.95 10.91 12.47
N HIS A 305 24.07 11.64 12.56
CA HIS A 305 24.70 11.93 13.86
C HIS A 305 23.72 12.66 14.79
N PHE A 306 23.04 13.68 14.29
CA PHE A 306 22.04 14.43 15.07
C PHE A 306 20.82 13.58 15.45
N VAL A 307 20.24 12.87 14.49
CA VAL A 307 19.04 12.04 14.71
C VAL A 307 19.32 10.88 15.65
N ASN A 308 20.49 10.24 15.55
CA ASN A 308 20.90 9.20 16.49
C ASN A 308 21.00 9.73 17.92
N ALA A 309 21.55 10.93 18.10
CA ALA A 309 21.64 11.55 19.42
C ALA A 309 20.25 11.86 19.99
N VAL A 310 19.34 12.44 19.19
CA VAL A 310 17.95 12.68 19.59
C VAL A 310 17.23 11.38 19.95
N ALA A 311 17.41 10.32 19.16
CA ALA A 311 16.81 9.01 19.42
C ALA A 311 17.33 8.38 20.71
N ALA A 312 18.60 8.60 21.07
CA ALA A 312 19.15 8.18 22.36
C ALA A 312 18.52 8.95 23.53
N ASP A 313 18.36 10.27 23.40
CA ASP A 313 17.88 11.13 24.50
C ASP A 313 16.40 10.91 24.86
N ILE A 314 15.61 10.35 23.95
CA ILE A 314 14.18 10.05 24.20
C ILE A 314 13.92 8.61 24.66
N GLU A 315 14.87 7.70 24.44
CA GLU A 315 14.64 6.25 24.54
C GLU A 315 14.24 5.79 25.95
N GLU A 316 14.83 6.38 26.99
CA GLU A 316 14.52 6.05 28.38
C GLU A 316 13.05 6.33 28.74
N GLU A 317 12.49 7.43 28.24
CA GLU A 317 11.11 7.84 28.54
C GLU A 317 10.10 7.27 27.54
N PHE A 318 10.52 7.04 26.29
CA PHE A 318 9.67 6.58 25.20
C PHE A 318 10.28 5.35 24.48
N PRO A 319 10.47 4.22 25.17
CA PRO A 319 11.20 3.06 24.62
C PRO A 319 10.50 2.41 23.41
N ASN A 320 9.20 2.65 23.24
CA ASN A 320 8.39 2.10 22.14
C ASN A 320 8.25 3.07 20.95
N VAL A 321 8.92 4.23 20.98
CA VAL A 321 8.85 5.25 19.91
C VAL A 321 10.12 5.21 19.06
N ALA A 322 9.95 5.02 17.76
CA ALA A 322 11.04 5.18 16.80
C ALA A 322 11.14 6.64 16.30
N ILE A 323 12.35 7.15 16.10
CA ILE A 323 12.56 8.43 15.41
C ILE A 323 12.63 8.19 13.91
N SER A 324 11.74 8.83 13.15
CA SER A 324 11.78 8.83 11.69
C SER A 324 12.47 10.08 11.17
N THR A 325 13.39 9.89 10.22
CA THR A 325 14.01 10.97 9.45
C THR A 325 13.94 10.71 7.95
N LEU A 326 14.33 11.68 7.13
CA LEU A 326 14.29 11.60 5.67
C LEU A 326 15.68 11.37 5.07
N ALA A 327 15.75 10.47 4.08
CA ALA A 327 16.79 10.45 3.06
C ALA A 327 16.17 11.02 1.78
N TYR A 328 16.24 12.35 1.64
CA TYR A 328 15.47 13.10 0.63
C TYR A 328 16.31 14.26 0.09
N GLN A 329 16.22 14.51 -1.23
CA GLN A 329 16.98 15.56 -1.89
C GLN A 329 18.50 15.47 -1.55
N TYR A 330 19.01 16.43 -0.76
CA TYR A 330 20.44 16.55 -0.44
C TYR A 330 20.95 15.49 0.55
N THR A 331 20.06 14.78 1.27
CA THR A 331 20.41 13.66 2.18
C THR A 331 20.09 12.29 1.62
N ARG A 332 19.72 12.21 0.32
CA ARG A 332 19.27 10.95 -0.29
C ARG A 332 20.34 9.87 -0.30
N LYS A 333 21.60 10.24 -0.52
CA LYS A 333 22.74 9.32 -0.56
C LYS A 333 23.11 8.86 0.86
N PRO A 334 23.30 7.55 1.12
CA PRO A 334 23.71 7.07 2.44
C PRO A 334 25.12 7.56 2.83
N PRO A 335 25.40 7.74 4.13
CA PRO A 335 26.74 8.07 4.60
C PRO A 335 27.66 6.84 4.57
N LYS A 336 28.97 7.06 4.67
CA LYS A 336 29.98 5.98 4.62
C LYS A 336 30.16 5.24 5.93
N LYS A 337 30.08 5.93 7.08
CA LYS A 337 30.51 5.41 8.38
C LYS A 337 29.36 5.33 9.37
N VAL A 338 28.65 6.44 9.63
CA VAL A 338 27.56 6.46 10.61
C VAL A 338 26.40 5.55 10.17
N LYS A 339 25.85 4.80 11.12
CA LYS A 339 24.69 3.92 10.93
C LYS A 339 23.51 4.40 11.78
N PRO A 340 22.27 4.30 11.31
CA PRO A 340 21.10 4.56 12.13
C PRO A 340 21.06 3.67 13.38
N ARG A 341 20.64 4.22 14.53
CA ARG A 341 20.32 3.43 15.73
C ARG A 341 19.15 2.47 15.48
N HIS A 342 18.97 1.48 16.35
CA HIS A 342 17.90 0.48 16.24
C HIS A 342 16.49 1.10 16.32
N ASN A 343 16.35 2.25 17.01
CA ASN A 343 15.12 3.03 17.12
C ASN A 343 15.07 4.20 16.12
N VAL A 344 15.87 4.18 15.04
CA VAL A 344 15.82 5.18 13.96
C VAL A 344 15.32 4.56 12.66
N ILE A 345 14.29 5.16 12.09
CA ILE A 345 13.73 4.87 10.77
C ILE A 345 14.26 5.89 9.78
N VAL A 346 14.91 5.42 8.71
CA VAL A 346 15.27 6.27 7.57
C VAL A 346 14.22 6.09 6.49
N ARG A 347 13.54 7.17 6.08
CA ARG A 347 12.55 7.15 5.01
C ARG A 347 13.14 7.74 3.74
N LEU A 348 13.39 6.88 2.75
CA LEU A 348 13.94 7.23 1.45
C LEU A 348 12.82 7.48 0.42
N CYS A 349 12.89 8.58 -0.31
CA CYS A 349 11.82 9.01 -1.23
C CYS A 349 12.19 8.79 -2.70
N SER A 350 11.28 8.22 -3.49
CA SER A 350 11.49 7.91 -4.92
C SER A 350 11.09 9.05 -5.88
N ILE A 351 10.94 10.29 -5.38
CA ILE A 351 10.24 11.37 -6.12
C ILE A 351 10.86 11.70 -7.48
N GLU A 352 12.18 11.54 -7.63
CA GLU A 352 12.86 11.84 -8.89
C GLU A 352 12.82 10.68 -9.89
N CYS A 353 12.21 9.54 -9.56
CA CYS A 353 12.21 8.33 -10.38
C CYS A 353 11.22 8.39 -11.54
N SER A 354 11.39 7.45 -12.48
CA SER A 354 10.38 7.16 -13.49
C SER A 354 9.62 5.90 -13.13
N PHE A 355 8.31 5.97 -13.22
CA PHE A 355 7.36 4.88 -13.00
C PHE A 355 6.91 4.21 -14.30
N SER A 356 7.57 4.53 -15.42
CA SER A 356 7.39 3.88 -16.73
C SER A 356 8.13 2.52 -16.81
N LYS A 357 9.10 2.30 -15.93
CA LYS A 357 9.88 1.08 -15.78
C LYS A 357 10.06 0.79 -14.28
N PRO A 358 10.28 -0.48 -13.88
CA PRO A 358 10.57 -0.81 -12.48
C PRO A 358 11.74 -0.01 -11.91
N LEU A 359 11.76 0.19 -10.60
CA LEU A 359 12.83 0.94 -9.92
C LEU A 359 14.21 0.23 -9.98
N ALA A 360 14.22 -1.07 -10.30
CA ALA A 360 15.44 -1.81 -10.57
C ALA A 360 16.06 -1.52 -11.96
N ASP A 361 15.33 -0.88 -12.87
CA ASP A 361 15.79 -0.56 -14.24
C ASP A 361 16.90 0.51 -14.25
N GLU A 362 17.76 0.50 -15.29
CA GLU A 362 18.83 1.50 -15.47
C GLU A 362 18.31 2.93 -15.50
N ARG A 363 17.07 3.14 -15.97
CA ARG A 363 16.40 4.44 -15.91
C ARG A 363 16.40 5.03 -14.49
N ASN A 364 16.33 4.18 -13.48
CA ASN A 364 16.26 4.54 -12.07
C ASN A 364 17.58 4.27 -11.32
N GLN A 365 18.71 4.08 -12.03
CA GLN A 365 20.01 3.68 -11.45
C GLN A 365 20.39 4.45 -10.19
N LYS A 366 20.30 5.79 -10.19
CA LYS A 366 20.71 6.61 -9.04
C LYS A 366 19.93 6.25 -7.77
N PHE A 367 18.61 6.05 -7.89
CA PHE A 367 17.77 5.70 -6.76
C PHE A 367 17.96 4.24 -6.34
N ARG A 368 18.11 3.34 -7.31
CA ARG A 368 18.47 1.94 -7.06
C ARG A 368 19.77 1.83 -6.25
N ASP A 369 20.80 2.57 -6.63
CA ASP A 369 22.08 2.60 -5.94
C ASP A 369 21.94 3.17 -4.52
N ASP A 370 21.10 4.20 -4.33
CA ASP A 370 20.80 4.75 -3.01
C ASP A 370 20.09 3.72 -2.12
N ILE A 371 19.07 3.01 -2.61
CA ILE A 371 18.41 1.91 -1.86
C ILE A 371 19.41 0.80 -1.51
N VAL A 372 20.20 0.34 -2.49
CA VAL A 372 21.21 -0.71 -2.27
C VAL A 372 22.21 -0.25 -1.20
N GLY A 373 22.64 1.01 -1.24
CA GLY A 373 23.53 1.56 -0.22
C GLY A 373 22.89 1.62 1.16
N TRP A 374 21.67 2.14 1.27
CA TRP A 374 20.93 2.22 2.53
C TRP A 374 20.63 0.85 3.14
N SER A 375 20.29 -0.15 2.31
CA SER A 375 19.98 -1.51 2.76
C SER A 375 21.13 -2.17 3.54
N LYS A 376 22.37 -1.75 3.29
CA LYS A 376 23.59 -2.28 3.94
C LYS A 376 23.85 -1.65 5.32
N VAL A 377 23.27 -0.49 5.61
CA VAL A 377 23.58 0.30 6.81
C VAL A 377 22.37 0.55 7.70
N CYS A 378 21.15 0.42 7.19
CA CYS A 378 19.91 0.70 7.91
C CYS A 378 19.06 -0.58 8.09
N ASN A 379 18.73 -0.92 9.34
CA ASN A 379 17.90 -2.08 9.67
C ASN A 379 16.40 -1.79 9.63
N ARG A 380 16.00 -0.51 9.63
CA ARG A 380 14.61 -0.03 9.56
C ARG A 380 14.46 1.00 8.44
N LEU A 381 14.83 0.58 7.23
CA LEU A 381 14.66 1.40 6.03
C LEU A 381 13.18 1.42 5.64
N TYR A 382 12.63 2.62 5.52
CA TYR A 382 11.27 2.85 5.03
C TYR A 382 11.34 3.55 3.67
N ILE A 383 10.32 3.34 2.85
CA ILE A 383 10.17 3.99 1.55
C ILE A 383 8.97 4.93 1.56
N TRP A 384 9.15 6.08 0.92
CA TRP A 384 8.07 6.91 0.41
C TRP A 384 8.07 6.76 -1.11
N ASP A 385 7.13 5.97 -1.63
CA ASP A 385 6.93 5.78 -3.07
C ASP A 385 5.75 6.61 -3.58
N TYR A 386 5.72 6.92 -4.88
CA TYR A 386 4.72 7.82 -5.47
C TYR A 386 3.97 7.11 -6.59
N THR A 387 2.66 6.95 -6.43
CA THR A 387 1.83 6.13 -7.34
C THR A 387 0.75 6.92 -8.08
N THR A 388 0.80 8.25 -8.02
CA THR A 388 -0.14 9.17 -8.69
C THR A 388 0.57 10.30 -9.42
N ASN A 389 -0.20 11.07 -10.20
CA ASN A 389 0.22 12.36 -10.74
C ASN A 389 -0.38 13.52 -9.90
N PHE A 390 0.42 14.14 -9.03
CA PHE A 390 -0.02 15.23 -8.16
C PHE A 390 -0.45 16.48 -8.91
N ARG A 391 0.06 16.67 -10.14
CA ARG A 391 -0.33 17.77 -11.01
C ARG A 391 -1.75 17.58 -11.57
N HIS A 392 -2.14 16.33 -11.80
CA HIS A 392 -3.40 15.95 -12.42
C HIS A 392 -3.88 14.57 -11.90
N TYR A 393 -4.55 14.52 -10.75
CA TYR A 393 -5.01 13.27 -10.13
C TYR A 393 -5.94 12.44 -11.01
N VAL A 394 -6.69 13.08 -11.91
CA VAL A 394 -7.64 12.41 -12.81
C VAL A 394 -7.01 11.98 -14.15
N MET A 395 -5.82 12.46 -14.49
CA MET A 395 -5.20 12.19 -15.81
C MET A 395 -4.72 10.73 -15.89
N PRO A 396 -4.76 10.08 -17.07
CA PRO A 396 -4.17 8.75 -17.24
C PRO A 396 -2.72 8.71 -16.75
N HIS A 397 -2.42 7.79 -15.83
CA HIS A 397 -1.10 7.66 -15.21
C HIS A 397 -0.62 6.21 -15.24
N PRO A 398 -0.13 5.69 -16.37
CA PRO A 398 0.04 4.25 -16.60
C PRO A 398 1.29 3.67 -15.89
N ASN A 399 1.19 3.48 -14.58
CA ASN A 399 2.23 2.93 -13.69
C ASN A 399 1.81 1.60 -13.03
N LEU A 400 0.72 0.96 -13.47
CA LEU A 400 0.22 -0.28 -12.84
C LEU A 400 1.21 -1.43 -13.00
N ARG A 401 1.93 -1.48 -14.12
CA ARG A 401 2.91 -2.53 -14.43
C ARG A 401 4.13 -2.53 -13.50
N VAL A 402 4.42 -1.42 -12.82
CA VAL A 402 5.61 -1.30 -11.95
C VAL A 402 5.31 -1.55 -10.47
N LEU A 403 4.05 -1.53 -10.03
CA LEU A 403 3.69 -1.65 -8.61
C LEU A 403 4.25 -2.93 -7.97
N GLY A 404 3.98 -4.10 -8.56
CA GLY A 404 4.49 -5.39 -8.08
C GLY A 404 6.02 -5.47 -8.06
N PRO A 405 6.70 -5.23 -9.20
CA PRO A 405 8.16 -5.20 -9.25
C PRO A 405 8.82 -4.24 -8.26
N ASN A 406 8.23 -3.05 -8.04
CA ASN A 406 8.76 -2.05 -7.11
C ASN A 406 8.65 -2.52 -5.65
N VAL A 407 7.47 -2.97 -5.22
CA VAL A 407 7.27 -3.50 -3.85
C VAL A 407 8.20 -4.67 -3.57
N LYS A 408 8.35 -5.59 -4.53
CA LYS A 408 9.30 -6.70 -4.42
C LYS A 408 10.75 -6.18 -4.29
N PHE A 409 11.15 -5.25 -5.16
CA PHE A 409 12.49 -4.66 -5.12
C PHE A 409 12.80 -4.01 -3.76
N PHE A 410 11.86 -3.30 -3.16
CA PHE A 410 12.03 -2.72 -1.83
C PHE A 410 12.30 -3.79 -0.77
N VAL A 411 11.47 -4.83 -0.73
CA VAL A 411 11.57 -5.90 0.28
C VAL A 411 12.84 -6.73 0.10
N ASP A 412 13.25 -7.01 -1.14
CA ASP A 412 14.53 -7.66 -1.46
C ASP A 412 15.75 -6.85 -0.95
N HIS A 413 15.58 -5.53 -0.75
CA HIS A 413 16.61 -4.61 -0.24
C HIS A 413 16.34 -4.17 1.21
N ASN A 414 15.80 -5.09 2.02
CA ASN A 414 15.66 -4.94 3.47
C ASN A 414 14.77 -3.77 3.93
N VAL A 415 13.88 -3.27 3.07
CA VAL A 415 12.85 -2.30 3.47
C VAL A 415 11.87 -2.95 4.44
N LYS A 416 11.51 -2.23 5.51
CA LYS A 416 10.59 -2.67 6.57
C LYS A 416 9.28 -1.91 6.58
N GLY A 417 9.18 -0.78 5.89
CA GLY A 417 7.95 -0.01 5.83
C GLY A 417 7.80 0.70 4.49
N ILE A 418 6.59 0.72 3.94
CA ILE A 418 6.32 1.37 2.65
C ILE A 418 5.09 2.26 2.79
N PHE A 419 5.26 3.51 2.35
CA PHE A 419 4.22 4.51 2.17
C PHE A 419 4.04 4.74 0.66
N GLU A 420 2.94 4.28 0.10
CA GLU A 420 2.61 4.40 -1.32
C GLU A 420 1.71 5.61 -1.54
N GLN A 421 2.31 6.78 -1.81
CA GLN A 421 1.58 8.03 -1.92
C GLN A 421 0.73 8.08 -3.18
N GLY A 422 -0.58 8.00 -2.98
CA GLY A 422 -1.60 8.17 -4.00
C GLY A 422 -2.32 9.51 -3.94
N ALA A 423 -3.46 9.59 -4.63
CA ALA A 423 -4.35 10.74 -4.51
C ALA A 423 -5.15 10.64 -3.20
N TYR A 424 -4.71 11.42 -2.20
CA TYR A 424 -5.14 11.28 -0.81
C TYR A 424 -6.21 12.28 -0.35
N GLN A 425 -6.66 13.18 -1.22
CA GLN A 425 -7.59 14.25 -0.84
C GLN A 425 -9.00 14.07 -1.41
N SER A 426 -9.20 13.12 -2.33
CA SER A 426 -10.44 13.01 -3.10
C SER A 426 -10.70 11.61 -3.65
N TYR A 427 -11.99 11.26 -3.75
CA TYR A 427 -12.46 10.20 -4.65
C TYR A 427 -12.33 10.62 -6.12
N GLY A 428 -12.44 9.66 -7.04
CA GLY A 428 -12.56 9.92 -8.48
C GLY A 428 -11.24 10.18 -9.21
N SER A 429 -10.10 10.07 -8.52
CA SER A 429 -8.78 10.05 -9.15
C SER A 429 -8.64 8.82 -10.05
N GLU A 430 -7.75 8.89 -11.04
CA GLU A 430 -7.60 7.84 -12.04
C GLU A 430 -7.27 6.49 -11.38
N MET A 431 -8.10 5.47 -11.67
CA MET A 431 -7.97 4.09 -11.16
C MET A 431 -7.59 3.98 -9.67
N ALA A 432 -8.14 4.87 -8.83
CA ALA A 432 -7.76 5.00 -7.42
C ALA A 432 -8.01 3.73 -6.60
N GLU A 433 -9.21 3.15 -6.72
CA GLU A 433 -9.58 1.93 -6.00
C GLU A 433 -8.73 0.72 -6.43
N LEU A 434 -8.42 0.64 -7.73
CA LEU A 434 -7.57 -0.41 -8.28
C LEU A 434 -6.16 -0.33 -7.69
N ARG A 435 -5.53 0.85 -7.71
CA ARG A 435 -4.20 1.03 -7.12
C ARG A 435 -4.21 0.75 -5.63
N ALA A 436 -5.20 1.29 -4.92
CA ALA A 436 -5.31 1.07 -3.49
C ALA A 436 -5.36 -0.42 -3.13
N TRP A 437 -6.23 -1.17 -3.81
CA TRP A 437 -6.40 -2.60 -3.55
C TRP A 437 -5.17 -3.41 -3.92
N VAL A 438 -4.62 -3.20 -5.12
CA VAL A 438 -3.41 -3.91 -5.60
C VAL A 438 -2.23 -3.66 -4.66
N LEU A 439 -2.00 -2.41 -4.26
CA LEU A 439 -0.93 -2.06 -3.33
C LEU A 439 -1.15 -2.72 -1.97
N ALA A 440 -2.36 -2.67 -1.40
CA ALA A 440 -2.61 -3.34 -0.12
C ALA A 440 -2.29 -4.84 -0.16
N LYS A 441 -2.58 -5.53 -1.27
CA LYS A 441 -2.21 -6.94 -1.45
C LYS A 441 -0.71 -7.14 -1.54
N LEU A 442 -0.02 -6.35 -2.37
CA LEU A 442 1.43 -6.44 -2.53
C LEU A 442 2.19 -6.09 -1.25
N LEU A 443 1.70 -5.13 -0.47
CA LEU A 443 2.30 -4.75 0.81
C LEU A 443 2.12 -5.85 1.88
N TRP A 444 1.05 -6.63 1.81
CA TRP A 444 0.85 -7.79 2.69
C TRP A 444 1.71 -9.00 2.30
N ASP A 445 1.72 -9.33 1.00
CA ASP A 445 2.56 -10.38 0.42
C ASP A 445 3.25 -9.90 -0.87
N PRO A 446 4.52 -9.47 -0.77
CA PRO A 446 5.32 -9.00 -1.90
C PRO A 446 5.65 -10.07 -2.94
N LYS A 447 5.30 -11.34 -2.70
CA LYS A 447 5.50 -12.44 -3.66
C LYS A 447 4.37 -12.54 -4.68
N LEU A 448 3.25 -11.84 -4.44
CA LEU A 448 2.11 -11.84 -5.35
C LEU A 448 2.46 -11.21 -6.69
N ASP A 449 1.84 -11.72 -7.76
CA ASP A 449 1.99 -11.19 -9.10
C ASP A 449 1.07 -9.97 -9.27
N GLY A 450 1.68 -8.78 -9.34
CA GLY A 450 0.95 -7.52 -9.51
C GLY A 450 0.04 -7.49 -10.75
N ARG A 451 0.41 -8.16 -11.85
CA ARG A 451 -0.43 -8.21 -13.05
C ARG A 451 -1.67 -9.05 -12.83
N LYS A 452 -1.54 -10.19 -12.14
CA LYS A 452 -2.68 -11.04 -11.78
C LYS A 452 -3.63 -10.32 -10.83
N LEU A 453 -3.10 -9.53 -9.89
CA LEU A 453 -3.92 -8.71 -8.99
C LEU A 453 -4.69 -7.61 -9.76
N VAL A 454 -4.04 -6.95 -10.71
CA VAL A 454 -4.72 -5.98 -11.59
C VAL A 454 -5.84 -6.66 -12.38
N ASP A 455 -5.57 -7.83 -12.97
CA ASP A 455 -6.57 -8.60 -13.71
C ASP A 455 -7.75 -9.01 -12.82
N GLU A 456 -7.47 -9.55 -11.64
CA GLU A 456 -8.48 -9.96 -10.65
C GLU A 456 -9.35 -8.78 -10.20
N PHE A 457 -8.73 -7.62 -9.92
CA PHE A 457 -9.48 -6.42 -9.58
C PHE A 457 -10.40 -6.00 -10.72
N ILE A 458 -9.89 -5.98 -11.95
CA ILE A 458 -10.66 -5.54 -13.11
C ILE A 458 -11.87 -6.45 -13.33
N GLU A 459 -11.68 -7.76 -13.27
CA GLU A 459 -12.74 -8.75 -13.42
C GLU A 459 -13.80 -8.61 -12.31
N GLY A 460 -13.37 -8.51 -11.05
CA GLY A 460 -14.28 -8.43 -9.90
C GLY A 460 -14.99 -7.09 -9.76
N TYR A 461 -14.33 -5.97 -10.08
CA TYR A 461 -14.85 -4.62 -9.89
C TYR A 461 -15.69 -4.13 -11.07
N TYR A 462 -15.33 -4.49 -12.30
CA TYR A 462 -16.01 -4.04 -13.52
C TYR A 462 -16.91 -5.11 -14.15
N GLY A 463 -16.82 -6.38 -13.73
CA GLY A 463 -17.68 -7.45 -14.26
C GLY A 463 -17.50 -7.65 -15.77
N SER A 464 -18.60 -7.67 -16.53
CA SER A 464 -18.58 -7.83 -17.99
C SER A 464 -17.82 -6.73 -18.75
N ALA A 465 -17.62 -5.55 -18.14
CA ALA A 465 -16.79 -4.49 -18.72
C ALA A 465 -15.27 -4.77 -18.60
N GLY A 466 -14.87 -5.74 -17.78
CA GLY A 466 -13.47 -6.03 -17.44
C GLY A 466 -12.53 -6.16 -18.65
N PRO A 467 -12.83 -6.98 -19.67
CA PRO A 467 -11.97 -7.14 -20.85
C PRO A 467 -11.66 -5.81 -21.56
N HIS A 468 -12.65 -4.92 -21.65
CA HIS A 468 -12.50 -3.62 -22.30
C HIS A 468 -11.70 -2.64 -21.44
N ILE A 469 -11.93 -2.62 -20.12
CA ILE A 469 -11.12 -1.82 -19.18
C ILE A 469 -9.65 -2.26 -19.22
N LYS A 470 -9.39 -3.57 -19.20
CA LYS A 470 -8.03 -4.13 -19.33
C LYS A 470 -7.35 -3.67 -20.62
N THR A 471 -8.08 -3.67 -21.73
CA THR A 471 -7.53 -3.25 -23.03
C THR A 471 -7.23 -1.74 -23.05
N TYR A 472 -8.13 -0.90 -22.50
CA TYR A 472 -7.87 0.53 -22.30
C TYR A 472 -6.59 0.79 -21.48
N LEU A 473 -6.41 0.05 -20.38
CA LEU A 473 -5.21 0.18 -19.56
C LEU A 473 -3.95 -0.26 -20.33
N ASN A 474 -4.02 -1.31 -21.16
CA ASN A 474 -2.90 -1.68 -22.01
C ASN A 474 -2.54 -0.60 -23.02
N VAL A 475 -3.53 0.01 -23.70
CA VAL A 475 -3.31 1.10 -24.66
C VAL A 475 -2.48 2.23 -24.03
N THR A 476 -2.84 2.67 -22.83
CA THR A 476 -2.12 3.77 -22.16
C THR A 476 -0.72 3.36 -21.68
N HIS A 477 -0.54 2.13 -21.20
CA HIS A 477 0.78 1.64 -20.79
C HIS A 477 1.71 1.40 -21.98
N ASP A 478 1.21 0.84 -23.07
CA ASP A 478 1.97 0.60 -24.29
C ASP A 478 2.38 1.94 -24.93
N ALA A 479 1.54 2.97 -24.84
CA ALA A 479 1.87 4.33 -25.29
C ALA A 479 3.02 4.97 -24.50
N VAL A 480 3.08 4.80 -23.18
CA VAL A 480 4.22 5.28 -22.36
C VAL A 480 5.50 4.51 -22.68
N GLU A 481 5.39 3.20 -22.85
CA GLU A 481 6.54 2.37 -23.19
C GLU A 481 7.10 2.72 -24.58
N ALA A 482 6.23 2.86 -25.57
CA ALA A 482 6.59 3.22 -26.93
C ALA A 482 7.14 4.64 -27.05
N SER A 483 6.65 5.60 -26.26
CA SER A 483 7.15 6.97 -26.30
C SER A 483 8.54 7.13 -25.67
N GLY A 484 8.94 6.17 -24.81
CA GLY A 484 10.15 6.24 -24.03
C GLY A 484 10.17 7.40 -23.03
N GLU A 485 9.05 8.07 -22.77
CA GLU A 485 8.99 9.25 -21.92
C GLU A 485 9.23 8.94 -20.45
N TRP A 486 9.75 9.94 -19.72
CA TRP A 486 9.89 9.87 -18.28
C TRP A 486 8.53 10.04 -17.60
N LEU A 487 7.91 8.94 -17.18
CA LEU A 487 6.68 8.99 -16.37
C LEU A 487 7.01 9.32 -14.91
N GLY A 488 6.95 10.60 -14.54
CA GLY A 488 7.09 11.06 -13.15
C GLY A 488 5.72 11.37 -12.51
N CYS A 489 5.74 11.71 -11.22
CA CYS A 489 4.53 12.07 -10.44
C CYS A 489 4.01 13.50 -10.67
N PHE A 490 4.55 14.22 -11.66
CA PHE A 490 4.13 15.58 -12.06
C PHE A 490 4.00 15.74 -13.58
N SER A 491 3.69 14.66 -14.30
CA SER A 491 3.55 14.64 -15.76
C SER A 491 2.50 15.67 -16.24
N GLN A 492 2.77 16.31 -17.38
CA GLN A 492 1.87 17.31 -17.96
C GLN A 492 0.77 16.64 -18.78
N HIS A 493 -0.38 17.32 -18.95
CA HIS A 493 -1.45 16.90 -19.87
C HIS A 493 -1.03 16.89 -21.35
N THR A 494 0.11 17.48 -21.69
CA THR A 494 0.74 17.48 -23.02
C THR A 494 1.77 16.36 -23.22
N ALA A 495 1.89 15.40 -22.30
CA ALA A 495 2.80 14.27 -22.46
C ALA A 495 2.53 13.49 -23.76
N LYS A 496 3.59 12.99 -24.43
CA LYS A 496 3.47 12.34 -25.75
C LYS A 496 2.63 11.06 -25.71
N PHE A 497 2.64 10.33 -24.59
CA PHE A 497 1.78 9.15 -24.41
C PHE A 497 0.28 9.49 -24.38
N LEU A 498 -0.10 10.76 -24.26
CA LEU A 498 -1.48 11.26 -24.38
C LEU A 498 -1.72 11.80 -25.80
N SER A 499 -1.35 11.03 -26.82
CA SER A 499 -1.60 11.37 -28.23
C SER A 499 -3.08 11.22 -28.56
N LEU A 500 -3.55 11.91 -29.60
CA LEU A 500 -4.92 11.76 -30.11
C LEU A 500 -5.26 10.29 -30.38
N ASP A 501 -4.38 9.56 -31.09
CA ASP A 501 -4.55 8.14 -31.38
C ASP A 501 -4.71 7.28 -30.12
N THR A 502 -3.86 7.51 -29.10
CA THR A 502 -3.95 6.77 -27.83
C THR A 502 -5.28 7.05 -27.12
N LEU A 503 -5.70 8.31 -27.08
CA LEU A 503 -6.93 8.72 -26.42
C LEU A 503 -8.17 8.20 -27.15
N CYS A 504 -8.21 8.23 -28.49
CA CYS A 504 -9.31 7.68 -29.29
C CYS A 504 -9.44 6.17 -29.11
N LYS A 505 -8.34 5.41 -29.24
CA LYS A 505 -8.34 3.95 -28.98
C LYS A 505 -8.78 3.62 -27.56
N GLY A 506 -8.30 4.40 -26.59
CA GLY A 506 -8.73 4.25 -25.20
C GLY A 506 -10.22 4.51 -25.01
N TRP A 507 -10.75 5.55 -25.67
CA TRP A 507 -12.15 5.92 -25.63
C TRP A 507 -13.07 4.85 -26.23
N GLU A 508 -12.69 4.27 -27.37
CA GLU A 508 -13.43 3.16 -28.00
C GLU A 508 -13.64 2.00 -27.02
N HIS A 509 -12.58 1.60 -26.32
CA HIS A 509 -12.68 0.56 -25.30
C HIS A 509 -13.52 0.99 -24.09
N LEU A 510 -13.43 2.24 -23.65
CA LEU A 510 -14.27 2.74 -22.55
C LEU A 510 -15.76 2.83 -22.92
N LYS A 511 -16.08 3.06 -24.21
CA LYS A 511 -17.45 3.02 -24.72
C LYS A 511 -17.99 1.59 -24.84
N ALA A 512 -17.17 0.66 -25.33
CA ALA A 512 -17.50 -0.76 -25.34
C ALA A 512 -17.70 -1.31 -23.91
N ALA A 513 -16.86 -0.87 -22.96
CA ALA A 513 -17.03 -1.17 -21.55
C ALA A 513 -18.37 -0.67 -21.01
N GLU A 514 -18.77 0.57 -21.33
CA GLU A 514 -20.02 1.17 -20.85
C GLU A 514 -21.23 0.41 -21.39
N GLU A 515 -21.21 0.06 -22.67
CA GLU A 515 -22.26 -0.74 -23.33
C GLU A 515 -22.42 -2.12 -22.70
N ALA A 516 -21.30 -2.80 -22.38
CA ALA A 516 -21.30 -4.15 -21.79
C ALA A 516 -21.95 -4.23 -20.40
N VAL A 517 -22.18 -3.10 -19.74
CA VAL A 517 -22.78 -3.01 -18.40
C VAL A 517 -23.95 -2.04 -18.32
N LYS A 518 -24.52 -1.60 -19.46
CA LYS A 518 -25.57 -0.58 -19.50
C LYS A 518 -26.79 -0.89 -18.62
N ASP A 519 -27.12 -2.18 -18.49
CA ASP A 519 -28.26 -2.66 -17.71
C ASP A 519 -27.92 -2.90 -16.22
N ASN A 520 -26.67 -2.65 -15.80
CA ASN A 520 -26.23 -2.73 -14.42
C ASN A 520 -25.81 -1.34 -13.90
N PRO A 521 -26.68 -0.60 -13.20
CA PRO A 521 -26.41 0.79 -12.80
C PRO A 521 -25.14 0.99 -11.95
N ALA A 522 -24.76 -0.03 -11.16
CA ALA A 522 -23.58 0.04 -10.31
C ALA A 522 -22.29 -0.13 -11.13
N LEU A 523 -22.24 -1.11 -12.03
CA LEU A 523 -21.10 -1.31 -12.93
C LEU A 523 -21.00 -0.19 -13.97
N HIS A 524 -22.13 0.24 -14.53
CA HIS A 524 -22.20 1.36 -15.47
C HIS A 524 -21.58 2.62 -14.87
N PHE A 525 -21.93 2.97 -13.63
CA PHE A 525 -21.33 4.14 -12.98
C PHE A 525 -19.82 4.00 -12.76
N ARG A 526 -19.31 2.80 -12.44
CA ARG A 526 -17.86 2.57 -12.30
C ARG A 526 -17.14 2.80 -13.63
N VAL A 527 -17.73 2.36 -14.75
CA VAL A 527 -17.18 2.61 -16.08
C VAL A 527 -17.23 4.09 -16.44
N GLN A 528 -18.31 4.81 -16.10
CA GLN A 528 -18.39 6.26 -16.29
C GLN A 528 -17.28 7.01 -15.53
N VAL A 529 -16.95 6.58 -14.31
CA VAL A 529 -15.80 7.14 -13.57
C VAL A 529 -14.48 6.86 -14.31
N ALA A 530 -14.32 5.67 -14.90
CA ALA A 530 -13.14 5.33 -15.72
C ALA A 530 -13.03 6.13 -17.03
N GLN A 531 -14.09 6.81 -17.47
CA GLN A 531 -14.08 7.71 -18.64
C GLN A 531 -13.52 9.10 -18.33
N LEU A 532 -13.61 9.55 -17.07
CA LEU A 532 -13.16 10.89 -16.65
C LEU A 532 -11.72 11.24 -17.07
N PRO A 533 -10.72 10.34 -16.97
CA PRO A 533 -9.35 10.64 -17.37
C PRO A 533 -9.21 11.06 -18.84
N VAL A 534 -9.92 10.39 -19.75
CA VAL A 534 -9.85 10.70 -21.19
C VAL A 534 -10.60 12.00 -21.48
N MET A 535 -11.79 12.19 -20.91
CA MET A 535 -12.54 13.45 -21.02
C MET A 535 -11.72 14.64 -20.52
N TYR A 536 -11.03 14.47 -19.39
CA TYR A 536 -10.17 15.49 -18.80
C TYR A 536 -9.09 15.96 -19.80
N VAL A 537 -8.37 15.03 -20.43
CA VAL A 537 -7.30 15.39 -21.37
C VAL A 537 -7.85 16.07 -22.62
N PHE A 538 -8.99 15.60 -23.16
CA PHE A 538 -9.65 16.29 -24.28
C PHE A 538 -10.04 17.71 -23.93
N MET A 539 -10.64 17.96 -22.75
CA MET A 539 -10.98 19.32 -22.33
C MET A 539 -9.73 20.20 -22.14
N MET A 540 -8.67 19.66 -21.54
CA MET A 540 -7.43 20.41 -21.32
C MET A 540 -6.70 20.79 -22.63
N ARG A 541 -6.94 20.05 -23.73
CA ARG A 541 -6.28 20.22 -25.04
C ARG A 541 -7.28 20.35 -26.18
N TRP A 542 -8.43 20.97 -25.91
CA TRP A 542 -9.60 20.92 -26.80
C TRP A 542 -9.29 21.36 -28.23
N ASP A 543 -8.83 22.60 -28.41
CA ASP A 543 -8.57 23.16 -29.75
C ASP A 543 -7.49 22.37 -30.50
N GLU A 544 -6.40 22.04 -29.81
CA GLU A 544 -5.28 21.25 -30.37
C GLU A 544 -5.76 19.88 -30.87
N MET A 545 -6.54 19.16 -30.06
CA MET A 545 -7.06 17.84 -30.41
C MET A 545 -8.09 17.91 -31.53
N ARG A 546 -8.90 18.96 -31.59
CA ARG A 546 -9.89 19.18 -32.67
C ARG A 546 -9.22 19.47 -33.99
N GLU A 547 -8.20 20.32 -34.00
CA GLU A 547 -7.38 20.59 -35.20
C GLU A 547 -6.72 19.29 -35.69
N LYS A 548 -6.07 18.56 -34.79
CA LYS A 548 -5.43 17.29 -35.12
C LYS A 548 -6.39 16.22 -35.63
N ALA A 549 -7.59 16.10 -35.04
CA ALA A 549 -8.60 15.15 -35.50
C ALA A 549 -9.07 15.45 -36.94
N LYS A 550 -9.22 16.74 -37.28
CA LYS A 550 -9.52 17.17 -38.65
C LYS A 550 -8.38 16.82 -39.61
N GLU A 551 -7.13 17.12 -39.22
CA GLU A 551 -5.94 16.83 -40.03
C GLU A 551 -5.78 15.34 -40.30
N THR A 552 -6.03 14.49 -39.30
CA THR A 552 -5.87 13.03 -39.42
C THR A 552 -7.14 12.31 -39.85
N SER A 553 -8.25 13.02 -40.11
CA SER A 553 -9.55 12.44 -40.46
C SER A 553 -10.03 11.35 -39.49
N VAL A 554 -9.79 11.57 -38.19
CA VAL A 554 -10.25 10.68 -37.12
C VAL A 554 -11.56 11.22 -36.55
N ASP A 555 -12.53 10.33 -36.33
CA ASP A 555 -13.81 10.70 -35.73
C ASP A 555 -13.63 11.27 -34.32
N TRP A 556 -14.37 12.34 -34.02
CA TRP A 556 -14.27 13.00 -32.73
C TRP A 556 -14.93 12.13 -31.63
N PRO A 557 -14.19 11.74 -30.56
CA PRO A 557 -14.65 10.68 -29.67
C PRO A 557 -15.61 11.17 -28.56
N VAL A 558 -15.41 12.38 -28.05
CA VAL A 558 -16.22 12.95 -26.94
C VAL A 558 -17.38 13.79 -27.50
N PRO A 559 -18.32 14.31 -26.69
CA PRO A 559 -19.37 15.18 -27.21
C PRO A 559 -18.86 16.34 -28.07
N ASP A 560 -19.71 16.86 -28.95
CA ASP A 560 -19.32 17.85 -29.96
C ASP A 560 -18.94 19.21 -29.38
N THR A 561 -19.37 19.52 -28.15
CA THR A 561 -18.99 20.76 -27.48
C THR A 561 -18.22 20.49 -26.21
N ILE A 562 -17.26 21.37 -25.90
CA ILE A 562 -16.51 21.30 -24.65
C ILE A 562 -17.43 21.47 -23.45
N LYS A 563 -18.49 22.29 -23.59
CA LYS A 563 -19.49 22.53 -22.56
C LYS A 563 -20.24 21.25 -22.21
N GLU A 564 -20.71 20.49 -23.20
CA GLU A 564 -21.39 19.21 -22.96
C GLU A 564 -20.46 18.17 -22.33
N THR A 565 -19.20 18.12 -22.79
CA THR A 565 -18.17 17.26 -22.18
C THR A 565 -17.93 17.64 -20.71
N TYR A 566 -17.87 18.94 -20.41
CA TYR A 566 -17.69 19.48 -19.06
C TYR A 566 -18.88 19.18 -18.15
N GLU A 567 -20.10 19.38 -18.63
CA GLU A 567 -21.33 19.09 -17.88
C GLU A 567 -21.43 17.60 -17.52
N ARG A 568 -21.16 16.71 -18.49
CA ARG A 568 -21.08 15.26 -18.25
C ARG A 568 -19.98 14.90 -17.26
N PHE A 569 -18.80 15.52 -17.37
CA PHE A 569 -17.71 15.31 -16.42
C PHE A 569 -18.14 15.69 -15.00
N LEU A 570 -18.74 16.88 -14.82
CA LEU A 570 -19.18 17.37 -13.52
C LEU A 570 -20.27 16.50 -12.90
N GLU A 571 -21.21 15.98 -13.69
CA GLU A 571 -22.26 15.08 -13.21
C GLU A 571 -21.66 13.84 -12.55
N ILE A 572 -20.76 13.15 -13.27
CA ILE A 572 -20.09 11.94 -12.79
C ILE A 572 -19.19 12.26 -11.59
N ALA A 573 -18.42 13.36 -11.66
CA ALA A 573 -17.52 13.78 -10.61
C ALA A 573 -18.27 14.11 -9.30
N LYS A 574 -19.40 14.83 -9.38
CA LYS A 574 -20.27 15.12 -8.23
C LYS A 574 -20.84 13.83 -7.65
N ARG A 575 -21.35 12.92 -8.48
CA ARG A 575 -21.88 11.61 -8.03
C ARG A 575 -20.79 10.75 -7.36
N LYS A 576 -19.53 10.88 -7.78
CA LYS A 576 -18.37 10.18 -7.17
C LYS A 576 -17.85 10.87 -5.90
N ASN A 577 -18.38 12.03 -5.53
CA ASN A 577 -17.87 12.90 -4.45
C ASN A 577 -16.42 13.35 -4.67
N MET A 578 -16.10 13.66 -5.92
CA MET A 578 -14.79 14.19 -6.29
C MET A 578 -14.69 15.67 -5.88
N THR A 579 -13.57 16.04 -5.27
CA THR A 579 -13.31 17.38 -4.73
C THR A 579 -11.98 17.97 -5.20
N HIS A 580 -11.08 17.17 -5.77
CA HIS A 580 -9.77 17.62 -6.23
C HIS A 580 -9.44 17.03 -7.59
N LEU A 581 -8.92 17.88 -8.49
CA LEU A 581 -8.28 17.45 -9.75
C LEU A 581 -6.75 17.37 -9.64
N ARG A 582 -6.17 17.93 -8.57
CA ARG A 582 -4.72 18.02 -8.31
C ARG A 582 -4.48 18.28 -6.82
N GLU A 583 -3.24 18.09 -6.37
CA GLU A 583 -2.88 18.18 -4.95
C GLU A 583 -3.05 19.58 -4.35
N GLY A 584 -2.61 20.60 -5.09
CA GLY A 584 -2.48 21.97 -4.57
C GLY A 584 -3.77 22.79 -4.52
N SER A 585 -4.92 22.28 -4.98
CA SER A 585 -6.17 23.05 -4.96
C SER A 585 -7.43 22.19 -4.96
N ARG A 586 -8.42 22.59 -4.17
CA ARG A 586 -9.78 22.04 -4.19
C ARG A 586 -10.60 22.63 -5.34
N GLY A 587 -11.50 21.83 -5.90
CA GLY A 587 -12.47 22.22 -6.93
C GLY A 587 -12.03 21.86 -8.35
N PHE A 588 -12.81 22.38 -9.32
CA PHE A 588 -12.69 22.08 -10.75
C PHE A 588 -12.11 23.23 -11.58
N GLY A 589 -11.56 24.27 -10.93
CA GLY A 589 -11.14 25.52 -11.58
C GLY A 589 -10.26 25.38 -12.82
N VAL A 590 -9.38 24.38 -12.87
CA VAL A 590 -8.54 24.12 -14.06
C VAL A 590 -9.36 23.72 -15.30
N LEU A 591 -10.51 23.09 -15.11
CA LEU A 591 -11.45 22.77 -16.19
C LEU A 591 -12.33 23.97 -16.53
N ASP A 592 -12.75 24.77 -15.54
CA ASP A 592 -13.44 26.04 -15.79
C ASP A 592 -12.60 26.93 -16.72
N GLU A 593 -11.32 27.12 -16.38
CA GLU A 593 -10.37 27.85 -17.22
C GLU A 593 -10.17 27.20 -18.61
N ALA A 594 -10.23 25.88 -18.72
CA ALA A 594 -10.10 25.19 -20.01
C ALA A 594 -11.32 25.44 -20.91
N VAL A 595 -12.53 25.44 -20.34
CA VAL A 595 -13.78 25.78 -21.03
C VAL A 595 -13.77 27.23 -21.50
N GLU A 596 -13.28 28.16 -20.68
CA GLU A 596 -13.18 29.59 -21.04
C GLU A 596 -12.17 29.86 -22.16
N ARG A 597 -11.08 29.10 -22.22
CA ARG A 597 -10.02 29.27 -23.24
C ARG A 597 -10.36 28.67 -24.61
N ALA A 598 -11.21 27.65 -24.66
CA ALA A 598 -11.52 26.95 -25.90
C ALA A 598 -12.20 27.89 -26.93
N LYS A 599 -11.74 27.83 -28.19
CA LYS A 599 -12.36 28.60 -29.27
C LYS A 599 -13.80 28.07 -29.50
N LYS A 600 -14.74 29.00 -29.68
CA LYS A 600 -16.16 28.71 -29.92
C LYS A 600 -16.38 27.85 -31.16
#